data_AF-A0A7C6CDR4-F1
#
_entry.id   AF-A0A7C6CDR4-F1
#
_cell.length_a   1.000
_cell.length_b   1.000
_cell.length_c   1.000
_cell.angle_alpha   90.00
_cell.angle_beta   90.00
_cell.angle_gamma   90.00
#
_symmetry.space_group_name_H-M   'P 1'
#
loop_
_entity.id
_entity.type
_entity.pdbx_description
1 polymer ?
#
loop_
_entity_poly.entity_id
_entity_poly.type
_entity_poly.pdbx_seq_one_letter_code
_entity_poly.pdbx_strand_id
1 'polypeptide(L)'
;MMNSRIHDNDLGRWVSYSDNGGESWSTPVIDPTLLDPRNNASIIRMNPDVFDGSRASKELLFSNANSSVRNNGSVRYSCDDGVTWPVVKTYQTGPTSYSDLVALQDGTFGLVYEGANSQIRYGTFDEDWLKPFCVAFPDEKNVRGVAGETSDITVTVRNDDDKELPAGTATIDFSRNGISAEPVEVAALAPGESADITLALKID
;
A
#
# COMPACT_ATOMS: atom_id res chain seq x y z
N MET A 1 -1.74 7.33 13.66
CA MET A 1 -1.56 5.88 13.42
C MET A 1 -0.24 5.43 14.02
N MET A 2 -0.21 4.27 14.68
CA MET A 2 0.98 3.49 14.98
C MET A 2 1.06 2.35 13.98
N ASN A 3 2.23 2.14 13.39
CA ASN A 3 2.52 1.02 12.50
C ASN A 3 3.69 0.22 13.08
N SER A 4 3.45 -1.04 13.42
CA SER A 4 4.40 -1.87 14.16
C SER A 4 4.81 -3.11 13.36
N ARG A 5 6.06 -3.50 13.57
CA ARG A 5 6.53 -4.86 13.30
C ARG A 5 5.69 -5.82 14.14
N ILE A 6 5.27 -6.93 13.55
CA ILE A 6 4.66 -8.02 14.29
C ILE A 6 5.74 -8.94 14.88
N HIS A 7 5.49 -9.45 16.09
CA HIS A 7 6.36 -10.43 16.76
C HIS A 7 5.84 -11.88 16.66
N ASP A 8 4.60 -12.04 16.19
CA ASP A 8 3.96 -13.33 15.91
C ASP A 8 4.39 -13.90 14.54
N ASN A 9 3.83 -15.04 14.15
CA ASN A 9 4.13 -15.77 12.94
C ASN A 9 3.39 -15.29 11.69
N ASP A 10 2.46 -14.34 11.81
CA ASP A 10 1.77 -13.76 10.66
C ASP A 10 2.71 -12.90 9.79
N LEU A 11 2.21 -12.59 8.59
CA LEU A 11 2.83 -11.67 7.65
C LEU A 11 1.97 -10.42 7.56
N GLY A 12 2.59 -9.24 7.72
CA GLY A 12 1.86 -7.98 7.75
C GLY A 12 2.36 -7.01 8.83
N ARG A 13 1.83 -5.80 8.82
CA ARG A 13 2.07 -4.79 9.88
C ARG A 13 0.93 -4.78 10.86
N TRP A 14 1.23 -4.59 12.14
CA TRP A 14 0.20 -4.18 13.10
C TRP A 14 -0.08 -2.70 12.97
N VAL A 15 -1.35 -2.34 12.91
CA VAL A 15 -1.81 -0.95 12.93
C VAL A 15 -2.72 -0.71 14.13
N SER A 16 -2.59 0.47 14.71
CA SER A 16 -3.42 0.94 15.81
C SER A 16 -3.54 2.46 15.75
N TYR A 17 -4.63 3.01 16.26
CA TYR A 17 -4.94 4.43 16.17
C TYR A 17 -5.09 5.03 17.57
N SER A 18 -4.69 6.29 17.67
CA SER A 18 -4.85 7.11 18.86
C SER A 18 -5.56 8.39 18.46
N ASP A 19 -6.53 8.80 19.26
CA ASP A 19 -7.29 10.05 19.16
C ASP A 19 -6.86 11.09 20.21
N ASN A 20 -5.90 10.73 21.07
CA ASN A 20 -5.47 11.53 22.22
C ASN A 20 -3.95 11.75 22.27
N GLY A 21 -3.30 11.85 21.10
CA GLY A 21 -1.88 12.18 21.01
C GLY A 21 -0.93 11.05 21.43
N GLY A 22 -1.40 9.81 21.45
CA GLY A 22 -0.61 8.62 21.74
C GLY A 22 -0.65 8.16 23.21
N GLU A 23 -1.49 8.77 24.05
CA GLU A 23 -1.68 8.33 25.45
C GLU A 23 -2.40 6.97 25.51
N SER A 24 -3.40 6.77 24.64
CA SER A 24 -4.10 5.49 24.49
C SER A 24 -4.25 5.10 23.01
N TRP A 25 -4.44 3.81 22.78
CA TRP A 25 -4.40 3.20 21.46
C TRP A 25 -5.53 2.18 21.31
N SER A 26 -6.12 2.09 20.12
CA SER A 26 -7.07 1.03 19.77
C SER A 26 -6.39 -0.34 19.82
N THR A 27 -7.19 -1.40 19.93
CA THR A 27 -6.67 -2.77 19.78
C THR A 27 -5.90 -2.88 18.46
N PRO A 28 -4.64 -3.37 18.47
CA PRO A 28 -3.88 -3.56 17.25
C PRO A 28 -4.54 -4.59 16.34
N VAL A 29 -4.59 -4.30 15.05
CA VAL A 29 -5.06 -5.24 14.00
C VAL A 29 -3.97 -5.44 12.97
N ILE A 30 -3.95 -6.60 12.31
CA ILE A 30 -3.05 -6.83 11.18
C ILE A 30 -3.62 -6.12 9.96
N ASP A 31 -2.79 -5.31 9.31
CA ASP A 31 -3.07 -4.76 7.99
C ASP A 31 -2.46 -5.69 6.92
N PRO A 32 -3.29 -6.48 6.21
CA PRO A 32 -2.80 -7.41 5.20
C PRO A 32 -2.32 -6.71 3.92
N THR A 33 -2.67 -5.43 3.72
CA THR A 33 -2.20 -4.65 2.56
C THR A 33 -0.72 -4.30 2.69
N LEU A 34 -0.18 -4.30 3.92
CA LEU A 34 1.20 -4.01 4.26
C LEU A 34 1.98 -5.29 4.57
N LEU A 35 2.14 -6.17 3.57
CA LEU A 35 2.92 -7.41 3.70
C LEU A 35 4.31 -7.15 4.28
N ASP A 36 4.68 -7.88 5.35
CA ASP A 36 5.94 -7.70 6.07
C ASP A 36 6.47 -9.04 6.63
N PRO A 37 7.79 -9.29 6.60
CA PRO A 37 8.39 -10.55 7.04
C PRO A 37 8.85 -10.56 8.51
N ARG A 38 8.23 -9.73 9.37
CA ARG A 38 8.68 -9.40 10.75
C ARG A 38 9.98 -8.60 10.74
N ASN A 39 9.96 -7.48 10.04
CA ASN A 39 11.10 -6.60 9.85
C ASN A 39 10.81 -5.17 10.35
N ASN A 40 11.82 -4.30 10.42
CA ASN A 40 11.55 -2.89 10.61
C ASN A 40 10.97 -2.26 9.33
N ALA A 41 10.29 -1.13 9.49
CA ALA A 41 9.73 -0.32 8.43
C ALA A 41 9.69 1.14 8.88
N SER A 42 9.38 2.06 7.97
CA SER A 42 9.19 3.47 8.28
C SER A 42 7.88 3.97 7.68
N ILE A 43 7.23 4.90 8.37
CA ILE A 43 6.04 5.60 7.89
C ILE A 43 6.18 7.08 8.24
N ILE A 44 6.00 7.95 7.25
CA ILE A 44 6.11 9.41 7.40
C ILE A 44 4.94 10.10 6.70
N ARG A 45 4.62 11.33 7.12
CA ARG A 45 3.81 12.23 6.27
C ARG A 45 4.63 12.63 5.06
N MET A 46 4.00 12.60 3.89
CA MET A 46 4.58 13.15 2.67
C MET A 46 4.74 14.66 2.78
N ASN A 47 3.74 15.35 3.34
CA ASN A 47 3.76 16.78 3.61
C ASN A 47 3.80 17.03 5.13
N PRO A 48 4.98 17.05 5.76
CA PRO A 48 5.10 17.10 7.22
C PRO A 48 4.55 18.39 7.84
N ASP A 49 4.47 19.48 7.08
CA ASP A 49 4.05 20.82 7.54
C ASP A 49 2.57 21.14 7.29
N VAL A 50 1.79 20.20 6.75
CA VAL A 50 0.36 20.40 6.41
C VAL A 50 -0.53 19.66 7.41
N PHE A 51 -1.44 20.40 8.07
CA PHE A 51 -2.29 19.89 9.17
C PHE A 51 -3.77 20.34 9.05
N ASP A 52 -4.18 20.79 7.89
CA ASP A 52 -5.47 21.47 7.65
C ASP A 52 -6.64 20.52 7.32
N GLY A 53 -6.41 19.21 7.34
CA GLY A 53 -7.40 18.20 6.97
C GLY A 53 -7.60 18.04 5.46
N SER A 54 -6.83 18.77 4.64
CA SER A 54 -6.78 18.58 3.18
C SER A 54 -6.20 17.21 2.82
N ARG A 55 -6.34 16.80 1.55
CA ARG A 55 -5.66 15.60 1.03
C ARG A 55 -4.16 15.60 1.36
N ALA A 56 -3.47 16.72 1.14
CA ALA A 56 -2.03 16.83 1.40
C ALA A 56 -1.68 16.52 2.87
N SER A 57 -2.55 16.86 3.83
CA SER A 57 -2.34 16.52 5.25
C SER A 57 -2.47 15.03 5.59
N LYS A 58 -3.09 14.25 4.70
CA LYS A 58 -3.39 12.82 4.84
C LYS A 58 -2.44 11.90 4.05
N GLU A 59 -1.52 12.50 3.29
CA GLU A 59 -0.61 11.75 2.45
C GLU A 59 0.53 11.14 3.27
N LEU A 60 0.69 9.82 3.14
CA LEU A 60 1.67 9.03 3.85
C LEU A 60 2.59 8.30 2.88
N LEU A 61 3.86 8.19 3.26
CA LEU A 61 4.83 7.30 2.63
C LEU A 61 5.21 6.20 3.61
N PHE A 62 5.29 4.97 3.13
CA PHE A 62 5.70 3.80 3.91
C PHE A 62 6.79 3.02 3.20
N SER A 63 7.85 2.63 3.89
CA SER A 63 8.91 1.78 3.33
C SER A 63 9.11 0.51 4.14
N ASN A 64 9.16 -0.65 3.46
CA ASN A 64 9.52 -1.92 4.08
C ASN A 64 10.08 -2.94 3.09
N ALA A 65 10.40 -4.13 3.60
CA ALA A 65 10.60 -5.33 2.80
C ALA A 65 9.22 -5.91 2.40
N ASN A 66 8.77 -5.67 1.17
CA ASN A 66 7.44 -6.05 0.70
C ASN A 66 7.42 -7.51 0.21
N SER A 67 7.57 -8.45 1.14
CA SER A 67 7.68 -9.87 0.85
C SER A 67 7.54 -10.71 2.13
N SER A 68 7.39 -12.02 1.99
CA SER A 68 7.44 -12.97 3.11
C SER A 68 8.86 -13.22 3.65
N VAL A 69 9.88 -12.68 2.99
CA VAL A 69 11.28 -12.64 3.46
C VAL A 69 11.86 -11.24 3.31
N ARG A 70 13.06 -10.98 3.88
CA ARG A 70 13.73 -9.66 3.84
C ARG A 70 14.34 -9.33 2.48
N ASN A 71 13.47 -9.10 1.50
CA ASN A 71 13.77 -8.66 0.14
C ASN A 71 12.65 -7.76 -0.40
N ASN A 72 12.77 -7.34 -1.67
CA ASN A 72 11.77 -6.50 -2.33
C ASN A 72 11.46 -5.20 -1.56
N GLY A 73 12.51 -4.44 -1.26
CA GLY A 73 12.38 -3.11 -0.66
C GLY A 73 11.50 -2.21 -1.51
N SER A 74 10.40 -1.75 -0.94
CA SER A 74 9.37 -0.97 -1.63
C SER A 74 8.98 0.27 -0.84
N VAL A 75 8.62 1.34 -1.55
CA VAL A 75 7.91 2.50 -1.03
C VAL A 75 6.44 2.37 -1.43
N ARG A 76 5.54 2.71 -0.50
CA ARG A 76 4.09 2.79 -0.72
C ARG A 76 3.61 4.19 -0.44
N TYR A 77 2.54 4.58 -1.13
CA TYR A 77 1.87 5.86 -0.91
C TYR A 77 0.39 5.65 -0.63
N SER A 78 -0.11 6.45 0.30
CA SER A 78 -1.51 6.58 0.69
C SER A 78 -1.88 8.06 0.71
N CYS A 79 -3.13 8.38 0.41
CA CYS A 79 -3.68 9.74 0.47
C CYS A 79 -4.94 9.86 1.33
N ASP A 80 -5.21 8.83 2.12
CA ASP A 80 -6.41 8.67 2.93
C ASP A 80 -6.07 8.22 4.36
N ASP A 81 -4.99 8.77 4.92
CA ASP A 81 -4.50 8.47 6.28
C ASP A 81 -4.09 7.00 6.48
N GLY A 82 -3.70 6.32 5.40
CA GLY A 82 -3.23 4.93 5.42
C GLY A 82 -4.34 3.89 5.38
N VAL A 83 -5.55 4.28 4.98
CA VAL A 83 -6.67 3.35 4.76
C VAL A 83 -6.44 2.50 3.51
N THR A 84 -5.95 3.11 2.43
CA THR A 84 -5.56 2.42 1.19
C THR A 84 -4.13 2.78 0.77
N TRP A 85 -3.50 1.87 0.03
CA TRP A 85 -2.12 2.01 -0.47
C TRP A 85 -2.07 1.78 -1.99
N PRO A 86 -2.64 2.69 -2.82
CA PRO A 86 -2.78 2.52 -4.27
C PRO A 86 -1.46 2.37 -5.03
N VAL A 87 -0.37 2.91 -4.47
CA VAL A 87 0.93 2.93 -5.14
C VAL A 87 1.93 2.11 -4.33
N VAL A 88 2.64 1.22 -5.04
CA VAL A 88 3.77 0.46 -4.51
C VAL A 88 4.88 0.48 -5.56
N LYS A 89 6.07 0.94 -5.18
CA LYS A 89 7.23 0.99 -6.08
C LYS A 89 8.47 0.38 -5.43
N THR A 90 9.03 -0.63 -6.08
CA THR A 90 10.24 -1.32 -5.62
C THR A 90 11.48 -0.47 -5.88
N TYR A 91 12.23 -0.15 -4.84
CA TYR A 91 13.55 0.48 -4.94
C TYR A 91 14.70 -0.55 -4.88
N GLN A 92 14.44 -1.75 -4.35
CA GLN A 92 15.42 -2.83 -4.26
C GLN A 92 14.73 -4.18 -4.44
N THR A 93 14.92 -4.86 -5.57
CA THR A 93 14.36 -6.20 -5.82
C THR A 93 15.04 -7.28 -4.97
N GLY A 94 16.32 -7.07 -4.62
CA GLY A 94 17.14 -8.00 -3.86
C GLY A 94 16.96 -7.90 -2.34
N PRO A 95 17.96 -8.36 -1.56
CA PRO A 95 17.95 -8.27 -0.10
C PRO A 95 17.73 -6.85 0.39
N THR A 96 16.76 -6.68 1.28
CA THR A 96 16.47 -5.43 2.00
C THR A 96 16.05 -5.79 3.43
N SER A 97 16.77 -5.25 4.41
CA SER A 97 16.41 -5.33 5.83
C SER A 97 15.79 -4.00 6.27
N TYR A 98 16.36 -3.28 7.24
CA TYR A 98 15.72 -2.08 7.77
C TYR A 98 15.74 -0.96 6.72
N SER A 99 14.74 -0.08 6.79
CA SER A 99 14.59 1.09 5.93
C SER A 99 14.01 2.25 6.73
N ASP A 100 14.45 3.46 6.45
CA ASP A 100 13.91 4.67 7.07
C ASP A 100 13.78 5.82 6.06
N LEU A 101 12.67 6.56 6.15
CA LEU A 101 12.28 7.63 5.23
C LEU A 101 12.39 9.00 5.89
N VAL A 102 12.66 10.03 5.09
CA VAL A 102 12.63 11.42 5.52
C VAL A 102 12.15 12.33 4.38
N ALA A 103 11.28 13.29 4.69
CA ALA A 103 10.94 14.37 3.76
C ALA A 103 12.06 15.43 3.78
N LEU A 104 12.54 15.84 2.61
CA LEU A 104 13.64 16.79 2.45
C LEU A 104 13.11 18.19 2.10
N GLN A 105 13.93 19.21 2.37
CA GLN A 105 13.56 20.62 2.17
C GLN A 105 13.33 21.01 0.71
N ASP A 106 13.89 20.25 -0.24
CA ASP A 106 13.75 20.47 -1.68
C ASP A 106 12.50 19.80 -2.27
N GLY A 107 11.65 19.18 -1.42
CA GLY A 107 10.45 18.47 -1.84
C GLY A 107 10.69 17.02 -2.27
N THR A 108 11.93 16.53 -2.19
CA THR A 108 12.24 15.11 -2.42
C THR A 108 12.18 14.29 -1.12
N PHE A 109 12.33 12.97 -1.24
CA PHE A 109 12.28 12.04 -0.12
C PHE A 109 13.59 11.27 -0.02
N GLY A 110 14.24 11.32 1.14
CA GLY A 110 15.39 10.51 1.45
C GLY A 110 14.98 9.12 1.92
N LEU A 111 15.73 8.11 1.49
CA LEU A 111 15.58 6.73 1.93
C LEU A 111 16.95 6.18 2.31
N VAL A 112 17.11 5.77 3.57
CA VAL A 112 18.24 4.95 4.01
C VAL A 112 17.78 3.52 4.21
N TYR A 113 18.57 2.53 3.77
CA TYR A 113 18.21 1.13 3.96
C TYR A 113 19.42 0.20 4.05
N GLU A 114 19.20 -0.94 4.69
CA GLU A 114 20.14 -2.06 4.78
C GLU A 114 20.00 -2.96 3.55
N GLY A 115 21.06 -3.07 2.76
CA GLY A 115 21.16 -3.97 1.60
C GLY A 115 21.88 -5.28 1.91
N ALA A 116 22.31 -5.98 0.85
CA ALA A 116 23.14 -7.18 0.99
C ALA A 116 24.50 -6.88 1.65
N ASN A 117 25.12 -7.87 2.28
CA ASN A 117 26.48 -7.79 2.83
C ASN A 117 26.70 -6.61 3.79
N SER A 118 25.75 -6.34 4.68
CA SER A 118 25.80 -5.25 5.67
C SER A 118 25.97 -3.86 5.07
N GLN A 119 25.53 -3.65 3.82
CA GLN A 119 25.54 -2.34 3.19
C GLN A 119 24.50 -1.42 3.83
N ILE A 120 24.90 -0.19 4.14
CA ILE A 120 23.98 0.93 4.34
C ILE A 120 23.96 1.74 3.06
N ARG A 121 22.78 1.91 2.47
CA ARG A 121 22.58 2.65 1.23
C ARG A 121 21.67 3.83 1.51
N TYR A 122 21.98 4.96 0.88
CA TYR A 122 21.15 6.15 0.90
C TYR A 122 20.87 6.56 -0.54
N GLY A 123 19.64 7.01 -0.79
CA GLY A 123 19.24 7.62 -2.05
C GLY A 123 18.06 8.55 -1.82
N THR A 124 17.72 9.32 -2.85
CA THR A 124 16.53 10.15 -2.88
C THR A 124 15.61 9.73 -4.01
N PHE A 125 14.33 10.00 -3.85
CA PHE A 125 13.31 9.87 -4.89
C PHE A 125 12.34 11.04 -4.80
N ASP A 126 11.60 11.27 -5.88
CA ASP A 126 10.61 12.33 -6.00
C ASP A 126 9.25 11.74 -6.44
N GLU A 127 8.26 12.62 -6.60
CA GLU A 127 6.94 12.26 -7.14
C GLU A 127 7.01 11.75 -8.58
N ASP A 128 8.01 12.17 -9.35
CA ASP A 128 8.20 11.71 -10.71
C ASP A 128 8.61 10.25 -10.77
N TRP A 129 9.45 9.81 -9.84
CA TRP A 129 9.69 8.40 -9.62
C TRP A 129 8.47 7.73 -9.00
N LEU A 130 7.87 8.25 -7.94
CA LEU A 130 6.81 7.53 -7.21
C LEU A 130 5.51 7.37 -8.02
N LYS A 131 5.14 8.36 -8.84
CA LYS A 131 3.87 8.48 -9.56
C LYS A 131 2.66 8.26 -8.64
N PRO A 132 2.51 9.09 -7.58
CA PRO A 132 1.39 8.97 -6.64
C PRO A 132 0.06 9.15 -7.37
N PHE A 133 -0.94 8.34 -7.00
CA PHE A 133 -2.33 8.57 -7.39
C PHE A 133 -3.30 8.14 -6.28
N CYS A 134 -4.51 8.68 -6.30
CA CYS A 134 -5.56 8.36 -5.32
C CYS A 134 -6.69 7.54 -5.90
N VAL A 135 -7.03 6.46 -5.21
CA VAL A 135 -8.17 5.63 -5.54
C VAL A 135 -8.82 5.14 -4.26
N ALA A 136 -10.15 5.04 -4.28
CA ALA A 136 -10.92 4.50 -3.16
C ALA A 136 -11.66 3.23 -3.58
N PHE A 137 -11.79 2.32 -2.61
CA PHE A 137 -12.60 1.12 -2.69
C PHE A 137 -13.72 1.26 -1.65
N PRO A 138 -14.85 1.93 -1.99
CA PRO A 138 -15.85 2.35 -1.01
C PRO A 138 -16.56 1.18 -0.31
N ASP A 139 -16.53 0.00 -0.91
CA ASP A 139 -17.21 -1.19 -0.43
C ASP A 139 -16.23 -2.33 -0.17
N GLU A 140 -16.31 -2.95 1.01
CA GLU A 140 -15.72 -4.26 1.23
C GLU A 140 -16.58 -5.33 0.53
N LYS A 141 -15.93 -6.24 -0.19
CA LYS A 141 -16.61 -7.32 -0.93
C LYS A 141 -16.08 -8.66 -0.46
N ASN A 142 -16.99 -9.53 -0.04
CA ASN A 142 -16.69 -10.89 0.35
C ASN A 142 -17.43 -11.85 -0.58
N VAL A 143 -16.69 -12.78 -1.17
CA VAL A 143 -17.25 -13.82 -2.05
C VAL A 143 -16.95 -15.19 -1.46
N ARG A 144 -17.95 -16.05 -1.42
CA ARG A 144 -17.78 -17.48 -1.13
C ARG A 144 -17.87 -18.22 -2.45
N GLY A 145 -16.86 -19.00 -2.78
CA GLY A 145 -16.90 -19.88 -3.94
C GLY A 145 -16.64 -21.33 -3.56
N VAL A 146 -16.87 -22.21 -4.53
CA VAL A 146 -16.70 -23.66 -4.40
C VAL A 146 -15.48 -24.05 -5.24
N ALA A 147 -14.63 -24.95 -4.70
CA ALA A 147 -13.49 -25.47 -5.45
C ALA A 147 -13.95 -26.18 -6.74
N GLY A 148 -13.27 -25.89 -7.85
CA GLY A 148 -13.62 -26.32 -9.20
C GLY A 148 -14.68 -25.45 -9.91
N GLU A 149 -15.22 -24.42 -9.25
CA GLU A 149 -16.20 -23.50 -9.83
C GLU A 149 -15.62 -22.09 -10.04
N THR A 150 -16.35 -21.28 -10.82
CA THR A 150 -16.07 -19.86 -11.00
C THR A 150 -17.05 -19.02 -10.18
N SER A 151 -16.56 -17.98 -9.53
CA SER A 151 -17.38 -17.02 -8.76
C SER A 151 -17.00 -15.60 -9.10
N ASP A 152 -17.98 -14.74 -9.32
CA ASP A 152 -17.72 -13.33 -9.64
C ASP A 152 -17.50 -12.51 -8.36
N ILE A 153 -16.49 -11.64 -8.38
CA ILE A 153 -16.35 -10.54 -7.44
C ILE A 153 -16.47 -9.21 -8.19
N THR A 154 -17.35 -8.32 -7.72
CA THR A 154 -17.48 -6.97 -8.27
C THR A 154 -16.99 -5.96 -7.25
N VAL A 155 -15.93 -5.25 -7.59
CA VAL A 155 -15.31 -4.21 -6.76
C VAL A 155 -15.56 -2.86 -7.41
N THR A 156 -16.12 -1.93 -6.63
CA THR A 156 -16.25 -0.53 -7.07
C THR A 156 -14.92 0.17 -6.82
N VAL A 157 -14.45 0.89 -7.83
CA VAL A 157 -13.25 1.72 -7.78
C VAL A 157 -13.67 3.15 -8.05
N ARG A 158 -13.25 4.09 -7.20
CA ARG A 158 -13.47 5.54 -7.38
C ARG A 158 -12.16 6.26 -7.55
N ASN A 159 -12.06 7.11 -8.56
CA ASN A 159 -10.93 8.02 -8.70
C ASN A 159 -11.06 9.17 -7.69
N ASP A 160 -10.28 9.12 -6.61
CA ASP A 160 -10.19 10.17 -5.58
C ASP A 160 -9.07 11.17 -5.86
N ASP A 161 -8.46 11.09 -7.04
CA ASP A 161 -7.44 12.01 -7.49
C ASP A 161 -8.03 13.31 -8.07
N ASP A 162 -7.18 14.31 -8.27
CA ASP A 162 -7.52 15.57 -8.95
C ASP A 162 -7.29 15.49 -10.47
N LYS A 163 -6.79 14.34 -10.94
CA LYS A 163 -6.46 14.03 -12.34
C LYS A 163 -7.21 12.79 -12.79
N GLU A 164 -7.32 12.63 -14.11
CA GLU A 164 -7.84 11.40 -14.71
C GLU A 164 -6.96 10.19 -14.34
N LEU A 165 -7.60 9.11 -13.87
CA LEU A 165 -6.96 7.82 -13.76
C LEU A 165 -7.00 7.17 -15.15
N PRO A 166 -5.86 6.88 -15.79
CA PRO A 166 -5.85 6.39 -17.16
C PRO A 166 -6.45 4.98 -17.26
N ALA A 167 -6.93 4.64 -18.46
CA ALA A 167 -7.34 3.28 -18.77
C ALA A 167 -6.19 2.30 -18.55
N GLY A 168 -6.52 1.08 -18.15
CA GLY A 168 -5.55 0.05 -17.85
C GLY A 168 -6.20 -1.29 -17.58
N THR A 169 -5.51 -2.12 -16.81
CA THR A 169 -5.95 -3.49 -16.55
C THR A 169 -5.97 -3.76 -15.06
N ALA A 170 -7.08 -4.27 -14.55
CA ALA A 170 -7.21 -4.79 -13.19
C ALA A 170 -6.88 -6.27 -13.14
N THR A 171 -6.10 -6.67 -12.15
CA THR A 171 -5.78 -8.07 -11.85
C THR A 171 -6.00 -8.34 -10.38
N ILE A 172 -6.11 -9.62 -10.03
CA ILE A 172 -6.14 -10.06 -8.64
C ILE A 172 -5.10 -11.15 -8.45
N ASP A 173 -4.29 -11.04 -7.40
CA ASP A 173 -3.27 -12.03 -7.07
C ASP A 173 -3.64 -12.71 -5.75
N PHE A 174 -4.24 -13.89 -5.88
CA PHE A 174 -4.45 -14.85 -4.80
C PHE A 174 -3.69 -16.14 -5.08
N SER A 175 -2.57 -16.08 -5.81
CA SER A 175 -1.84 -17.26 -6.30
C SER A 175 -1.43 -18.23 -5.19
N ARG A 176 -1.30 -17.76 -3.94
CA ARG A 176 -1.01 -18.59 -2.77
C ARG A 176 -2.19 -19.44 -2.29
N ASN A 177 -3.40 -19.16 -2.76
CA ASN A 177 -4.66 -19.75 -2.30
C ASN A 177 -5.35 -20.59 -3.39
N GLY A 178 -4.71 -20.82 -4.54
CA GLY A 178 -5.34 -21.54 -5.68
C GLY A 178 -6.48 -20.76 -6.33
N ILE A 179 -6.49 -19.43 -6.20
CA ILE A 179 -7.50 -18.57 -6.83
C ILE A 179 -6.83 -17.75 -7.92
N SER A 180 -7.42 -17.73 -9.11
CA SER A 180 -6.97 -16.94 -10.25
C SER A 180 -8.12 -16.21 -10.91
N ALA A 181 -7.83 -15.11 -11.60
CA ALA A 181 -8.77 -14.45 -12.49
C ALA A 181 -8.02 -13.94 -13.72
N GLU A 182 -8.70 -13.91 -14.86
CA GLU A 182 -8.14 -13.22 -16.03
C GLU A 182 -8.11 -11.70 -15.75
N PRO A 183 -7.11 -10.98 -16.28
CA PRO A 183 -7.10 -9.53 -16.22
C PRO A 183 -8.34 -8.92 -16.87
N VAL A 184 -8.88 -7.85 -16.29
CA VAL A 184 -10.06 -7.13 -16.78
C VAL A 184 -9.66 -5.73 -17.20
N GLU A 185 -10.05 -5.32 -18.41
CA GLU A 185 -9.82 -3.96 -18.89
C GLU A 185 -10.68 -2.96 -18.12
N VAL A 186 -10.07 -1.84 -17.74
CA VAL A 186 -10.68 -0.75 -16.98
C VAL A 186 -10.55 0.51 -17.81
N ALA A 187 -11.68 1.19 -18.05
CA ALA A 187 -11.69 2.48 -18.73
C ALA A 187 -11.02 3.56 -17.86
N ALA A 188 -10.65 4.67 -18.51
CA ALA A 188 -10.20 5.84 -17.76
C ALA A 188 -11.34 6.37 -16.88
N LEU A 189 -11.00 6.89 -15.69
CA LEU A 189 -11.95 7.47 -14.75
C LEU A 189 -11.61 8.94 -14.54
N ALA A 190 -12.57 9.82 -14.79
CA ALA A 190 -12.44 11.23 -14.44
C ALA A 190 -12.40 11.42 -12.90
N PRO A 191 -11.88 12.56 -12.39
CA PRO A 191 -11.95 12.87 -10.96
C PRO A 191 -13.36 12.71 -10.38
N GLY A 192 -13.49 11.94 -9.31
CA GLY A 192 -14.76 11.63 -8.64
C GLY A 192 -15.62 10.56 -9.32
N GLU A 193 -15.22 10.04 -10.47
CA GLU A 193 -15.93 8.97 -11.17
C GLU A 193 -15.70 7.61 -10.51
N SER A 194 -16.71 6.75 -10.56
CA SER A 194 -16.62 5.36 -10.11
C SER A 194 -16.93 4.38 -11.24
N ALA A 195 -16.28 3.23 -11.21
CA ALA A 195 -16.62 2.09 -12.05
C ALA A 195 -16.64 0.80 -11.24
N ASP A 196 -17.53 -0.09 -11.63
CA ASP A 196 -17.58 -1.46 -11.13
C ASP A 196 -16.70 -2.35 -12.00
N ILE A 197 -15.77 -3.06 -11.35
CA ILE A 197 -14.86 -4.01 -11.97
C ILE A 197 -15.27 -5.41 -11.50
N THR A 198 -15.77 -6.22 -12.43
CA THR A 198 -16.15 -7.61 -12.15
C THR A 198 -15.04 -8.56 -12.60
N LEU A 199 -14.45 -9.31 -11.66
CA LEU A 199 -13.48 -10.36 -11.93
C LEU A 199 -14.09 -11.74 -11.71
N ALA A 200 -13.89 -12.64 -12.66
CA ALA A 200 -14.31 -14.03 -12.57
C ALA A 200 -13.22 -14.86 -11.87
N LEU A 201 -13.44 -15.22 -10.60
CA LEU A 201 -12.51 -15.98 -9.77
C LEU A 201 -12.66 -17.47 -10.06
N LYS A 202 -11.62 -18.08 -10.63
CA LYS A 202 -11.46 -19.53 -10.75
C LYS A 202 -10.82 -20.05 -9.47
N ILE A 203 -11.46 -21.02 -8.82
CA ILE A 203 -11.00 -21.60 -7.55
C ILE A 203 -10.61 -23.05 -7.82
N ASP A 204 -9.33 -23.38 -7.66
CA ASP A 204 -8.79 -24.72 -7.87
C ASP A 204 -9.10 -25.70 -6.72
#